data_AF-A0A914G8K4-F1
#
_entry.id   AF-A0A914G8K4-F1
#
_cell.length_a   1.000
_cell.length_b   1.000
_cell.length_c   1.000
_cell.angle_alpha   90.00
_cell.angle_beta   90.00
_cell.angle_gamma   90.00
#
_symmetry.space_group_name_H-M   'P 1'
#
loop_
_entity.id
_entity.type
_entity.pdbx_description
1 polymer ?
#
loop_
_entity_poly.entity_id
_entity_poly.type
_entity_poly.pdbx_seq_one_letter_code
_entity_poly.pdbx_strand_id
1 'polypeptide(L)'
;MAEQPVVTVNDYKTMFETFVKDGETFNGRSDIGHHMDYIRGGNYGIVFIEGETWKEHRKFAMQIFRNFGMGRNLMEEKVCV
;
A
#
# COMPACT_ATOMS: atom_id res chain seq x y z
N MET A 1 -21.34 -2.58 -8.44
CA MET A 1 -21.10 -3.70 -7.50
C MET A 1 -21.51 -5.08 -8.04
N ALA A 2 -22.35 -5.20 -9.08
CA ALA A 2 -22.85 -6.51 -9.55
C ALA A 2 -21.97 -7.24 -10.59
N GLU A 3 -20.83 -6.69 -11.02
CA GLU A 3 -20.05 -7.26 -12.14
C GLU A 3 -18.61 -7.68 -11.79
N GLN A 4 -18.10 -7.38 -10.58
CA GLN A 4 -16.78 -7.82 -10.15
C GLN A 4 -16.89 -8.89 -9.06
N PRO A 5 -16.35 -10.11 -9.28
CA PRO A 5 -16.32 -11.12 -8.24
C PRO A 5 -15.42 -10.66 -7.10
N VAL A 6 -15.94 -10.74 -5.86
CA VAL A 6 -15.21 -10.37 -4.65
C VAL A 6 -15.08 -11.61 -3.77
N VAL A 7 -13.86 -11.86 -3.30
CA VAL A 7 -13.56 -12.92 -2.34
C VAL A 7 -13.31 -12.28 -0.97
N THR A 8 -14.06 -12.72 0.03
CA THR A 8 -13.92 -12.21 1.41
C THR A 8 -13.29 -13.29 2.30
N VAL A 9 -12.18 -12.94 2.95
CA VAL A 9 -11.50 -13.78 3.95
C VAL A 9 -11.93 -13.33 5.34
N ASN A 10 -12.55 -14.23 6.13
CA ASN A 10 -13.26 -13.84 7.36
C ASN A 10 -12.74 -14.49 8.65
N ASP A 11 -11.72 -15.34 8.59
CA ASP A 11 -11.11 -15.99 9.76
C ASP A 11 -9.62 -15.66 9.87
N TYR A 12 -9.10 -15.66 11.10
CA TYR A 12 -7.72 -15.26 11.37
C TYR A 12 -6.70 -16.19 10.70
N LYS A 13 -6.96 -17.49 10.71
CA LYS A 13 -6.03 -18.48 10.16
C LYS A 13 -5.84 -18.23 8.67
N THR A 14 -6.93 -18.12 7.91
CA THR A 14 -6.87 -17.84 6.48
C THR A 14 -6.34 -16.44 6.20
N MET A 15 -6.68 -15.41 6.99
CA MET A 15 -6.07 -14.08 6.82
C MET A 15 -4.54 -14.13 6.94
N PHE A 16 -4.02 -14.85 7.93
CA PHE A 16 -2.58 -14.98 8.13
C PHE A 16 -1.92 -15.79 7.01
N GLU A 17 -2.55 -16.88 6.58
CA GLU A 17 -2.06 -17.69 5.45
C GLU A 17 -2.04 -16.87 4.15
N THR A 18 -3.11 -16.16 3.83
CA THR A 18 -3.27 -15.37 2.59
C THR A 18 -2.39 -14.12 2.58
N PHE A 19 -2.48 -13.25 3.59
CA PHE A 19 -1.86 -11.92 3.53
C PHE A 19 -0.44 -11.87 4.10
N VAL A 20 -0.04 -12.83 4.94
CA VAL A 20 1.29 -12.86 5.57
C VAL A 20 2.16 -13.94 4.96
N LYS A 21 1.69 -15.20 4.90
CA LYS A 21 2.49 -16.32 4.37
C LYS A 21 2.58 -16.28 2.85
N ASP A 22 1.48 -16.01 2.17
CA ASP A 22 1.42 -15.84 0.70
C ASP A 22 1.34 -14.37 0.27
N GLY A 23 1.97 -13.48 1.06
CA GLY A 23 1.82 -12.04 0.89
C GLY A 23 2.25 -11.51 -0.47
N GLU A 24 3.15 -12.19 -1.19
CA GLU A 24 3.59 -11.78 -2.54
C GLU A 24 2.49 -11.98 -3.59
N THR A 25 1.70 -13.05 -3.47
CA THR A 25 0.57 -13.32 -4.38
C THR A 25 -0.56 -12.32 -4.16
N PHE A 26 -0.80 -11.92 -2.90
CA PHE A 26 -1.88 -11.02 -2.50
C PHE A 26 -1.41 -9.56 -2.28
N ASN A 27 -0.27 -9.14 -2.84
CA ASN A 27 0.26 -7.77 -2.64
C ASN A 27 -0.35 -6.71 -3.58
N GLY A 28 -1.32 -7.06 -4.42
CA GLY A 28 -2.02 -6.16 -5.34
C GLY A 28 -2.87 -5.09 -4.62
N ARG A 29 -3.49 -4.20 -5.40
CA ARG A 29 -4.41 -3.16 -4.95
C ARG A 29 -5.81 -3.48 -5.43
N SER A 30 -6.78 -3.06 -4.63
CA SER A 30 -8.17 -3.14 -5.05
C SER A 30 -8.37 -2.26 -6.27
N ASP A 31 -8.91 -2.85 -7.33
CA ASP A 31 -9.47 -2.08 -8.42
C ASP A 31 -10.67 -1.29 -7.86
N ILE A 32 -10.51 0.02 -7.78
CA ILE A 32 -11.56 0.96 -7.37
C ILE A 32 -12.28 1.55 -8.61
N GLY A 33 -12.19 0.84 -9.74
CA GLY A 33 -12.66 1.25 -11.04
C GLY A 33 -11.95 2.51 -11.54
N HIS A 34 -12.62 3.24 -12.42
CA HIS A 34 -12.13 4.49 -13.01
C HIS A 34 -12.07 5.68 -12.03
N HIS A 35 -12.20 5.45 -10.72
CA HIS A 35 -12.20 6.54 -9.75
C HIS A 35 -10.88 7.30 -9.73
N MET A 36 -9.75 6.59 -9.83
CA MET A 36 -8.43 7.22 -9.89
C MET A 36 -8.15 7.87 -11.25
N ASP A 37 -8.76 7.37 -12.33
CA ASP A 37 -8.72 8.04 -13.64
C ASP A 37 -9.37 9.42 -13.55
N TYR A 38 -10.52 9.52 -12.89
CA TYR A 38 -11.20 10.80 -12.68
C TYR A 38 -10.45 11.75 -11.73
N ILE A 39 -9.93 11.24 -10.60
CA ILE A 39 -9.29 12.10 -9.58
C ILE A 39 -7.87 12.52 -9.98
N ARG A 40 -7.09 11.60 -10.58
CA ARG A 40 -5.64 11.75 -10.74
C ARG A 40 -5.15 11.43 -12.16
N GLY A 41 -6.04 11.09 -13.10
CA GLY A 41 -5.67 10.69 -14.45
C GLY A 41 -5.05 9.30 -14.55
N GLY A 42 -5.17 8.48 -13.49
CA GLY A 42 -4.62 7.13 -13.43
C GLY A 42 -4.18 6.71 -12.04
N ASN A 43 -3.70 5.47 -11.94
CA ASN A 43 -3.14 4.90 -10.71
C ASN A 43 -1.73 5.43 -10.48
N TYR A 44 -1.61 6.43 -9.59
CA TYR A 44 -0.34 7.07 -9.24
C TYR A 44 -0.07 7.09 -7.73
N GLY A 45 1.21 7.21 -7.40
CA GLY A 45 1.70 7.29 -6.02
C GLY A 45 1.70 5.94 -5.29
N ILE A 46 2.43 5.88 -4.18
CA ILE A 46 2.75 4.65 -3.42
C ILE A 46 1.55 3.81 -2.97
N VAL A 47 0.35 4.41 -2.90
CA VAL A 47 -0.87 3.72 -2.46
C VAL A 47 -1.52 2.94 -3.59
N PHE A 48 -1.60 3.52 -4.80
CA PHE A 48 -2.40 2.97 -5.91
C PHE A 48 -1.57 2.32 -7.02
N ILE A 49 -0.27 2.59 -7.10
CA ILE A 49 0.62 1.89 -8.05
C ILE A 49 0.86 0.44 -7.62
N GLU A 50 1.15 -0.41 -8.60
CA GLU A 50 1.41 -1.85 -8.43
C GLU A 50 2.73 -2.26 -9.09
N GLY A 51 3.09 -3.54 -8.94
CA GLY A 51 4.25 -4.14 -9.61
C GLY A 51 5.58 -3.62 -9.09
N GLU A 52 6.59 -3.65 -9.96
CA GLU A 52 7.97 -3.30 -9.57
C GLU A 52 8.12 -1.83 -9.18
N THR A 53 7.43 -0.93 -9.90
CA THR A 53 7.43 0.51 -9.59
C THR A 53 6.91 0.78 -8.18
N TRP A 54 5.89 0.03 -7.72
CA TRP A 54 5.43 0.11 -6.34
C TRP A 54 6.51 -0.30 -5.33
N LYS A 55 7.20 -1.41 -5.60
CA LYS A 55 8.26 -1.93 -4.72
C LYS A 55 9.41 -0.94 -4.57
N GLU A 56 9.85 -0.36 -5.68
CA GLU A 56 10.91 0.66 -5.70
C GLU A 56 10.50 1.92 -4.93
N HIS A 57 9.33 2.48 -5.24
CA HIS A 57 8.82 3.69 -4.58
C HIS A 57 8.61 3.47 -3.08
N ARG A 58 8.10 2.29 -2.68
CA ARG A 58 7.92 1.95 -1.27
C ARG A 58 9.23 1.85 -0.53
N LYS A 59 10.23 1.18 -1.11
CA LYS A 59 11.57 1.08 -0.53
C LYS A 59 12.19 2.47 -0.35
N PHE A 60 12.11 3.30 -1.37
CA PHE A 60 12.62 4.68 -1.35
C PHE A 60 11.92 5.52 -0.27
N ALA A 61 10.59 5.56 -0.25
CA ALA A 61 9.84 6.35 0.73
C ALA A 61 10.13 5.93 2.17
N MET A 62 10.17 4.62 2.45
CA MET A 62 10.48 4.10 3.79
C MET A 62 11.91 4.44 4.23
N GLN A 63 12.86 4.44 3.30
CA GLN A 63 14.23 4.87 3.58
C GLN A 63 14.28 6.35 3.96
N ILE A 64 13.59 7.21 3.21
CA ILE A 64 13.51 8.64 3.52
C ILE A 64 12.83 8.88 4.87
N PHE A 65 11.71 8.22 5.16
CA PHE A 65 11.04 8.39 6.45
C PHE A 65 11.92 7.99 7.63
N ARG A 66 12.64 6.87 7.53
CA ARG A 66 13.58 6.45 8.59
C ARG A 66 14.74 7.44 8.75
N ASN A 67 15.30 7.95 7.66
CA ASN A 67 16.37 8.96 7.71
C ASN A 67 15.87 10.29 8.29
N PHE A 68 14.60 10.61 8.05
CA PHE A 68 13.95 11.77 8.61
C PHE A 68 13.67 11.64 10.12
N GLY A 69 13.68 10.41 10.64
CA GLY A 69 13.54 10.12 12.07
C GLY A 69 12.31 9.29 12.42
N MET A 70 11.58 8.73 11.45
CA MET A 70 10.39 7.91 11.71
C MET A 70 10.73 6.75 12.65
N GLY A 71 9.96 6.62 13.73
CA GLY A 71 10.22 5.64 14.80
C GLY A 71 11.26 6.08 15.84
N ARG A 72 11.67 7.35 15.81
CA ARG A 72 12.54 8.01 16.82
C ARG A 72 11.98 9.39 17.16
N ASN A 73 12.44 9.96 18.28
CA ASN A 73 12.05 11.32 18.69
C ASN A 73 12.50 12.40 17.69
N LEU A 74 13.53 12.12 16.88
CA LEU A 74 14.06 13.04 15.88
C LEU A 74 13.03 13.53 14.85
N MET A 75 12.01 12.72 14.52
CA MET A 75 10.96 13.17 13.59
C MET A 75 10.11 14.26 14.22
N GLU A 76 9.76 14.14 15.50
CA GLU A 76 8.99 15.16 16.23
C GLU A 76 9.78 16.47 16.29
N GLU A 77 11.06 16.40 16.64
CA GLU A 77 11.95 17.57 16.68
C GLU A 77 12.09 18.29 15.34
N LYS A 78 11.84 17.62 14.21
CA LYS A 78 11.94 18.20 12.86
C LYS A 78 10.61 18.70 12.29
N VAL A 79 9.48 18.17 12.75
CA VAL A 79 8.14 18.48 12.22
C VAL A 79 7.38 19.48 13.09
N CYS A 80 7.58 19.44 14.40
CA CYS A 80 6.84 20.25 15.37
C CYS A 80 7.55 21.57 15.75
N VAL A 81 8.56 21.97 14.97
CA VAL A 81 9.20 23.30 15.03
C VAL A 81 8.61 24.17 13.92
#